data_AF-A0A1I0PZX1-F1
#
_entry.id   AF-A0A1I0PZX1-F1
#
_cell.length_a   1.000
_cell.length_b   1.000
_cell.length_c   1.000
_cell.angle_alpha   90.00
_cell.angle_beta   90.00
_cell.angle_gamma   90.00
#
_symmetry.space_group_name_H-M   'P 1'
#
loop_
_entity.id
_entity.type
_entity.pdbx_description
1 polymer ?
#
loop_
_entity_poly.entity_id
_entity_poly.type
_entity_poly.pdbx_seq_one_letter_code
_entity_poly.pdbx_strand_id
1 'polypeptide(L)'
;MDSIGLVISIISISIVAFSFAWQWKIKNTEKLKYSIFSYIFEFYAPCYMIDKLPTTADVINHILKFKSHKNIMKVKYLLIELNHEKKILATTDMDRSFERICWRPSIIL
;
A
#
# COMPACT_ATOMS: atom_id res chain seq x y z
N MET A 1 29.69 -27.36 -27.96
CA MET A 1 28.62 -26.66 -27.24
C MET A 1 28.55 -25.27 -27.83
N ASP A 2 27.56 -25.06 -28.68
CA ASP A 2 27.54 -23.90 -29.56
C ASP A 2 27.26 -22.63 -28.77
N SER A 3 28.09 -21.62 -28.97
CA SER A 3 28.06 -20.33 -28.27
C SER A 3 26.68 -19.67 -28.30
N ILE A 4 25.92 -19.92 -29.37
CA ILE A 4 24.54 -19.45 -29.58
C ILE A 4 23.58 -20.04 -28.53
N GLY A 5 23.72 -21.33 -28.20
CA GLY A 5 22.89 -21.98 -27.18
C GLY A 5 23.13 -21.44 -25.78
N LEU A 6 24.38 -21.07 -25.47
CA LEU A 6 24.74 -20.41 -24.22
C LEU A 6 24.10 -19.02 -24.11
N VAL A 7 24.14 -18.22 -25.18
CA VAL A 7 23.53 -16.88 -25.21
C VAL A 7 22.01 -16.95 -25.02
N ILE A 8 21.32 -17.87 -25.70
CA ILE A 8 19.86 -18.05 -25.58
C ILE A 8 19.47 -18.46 -24.16
N SER A 9 20.27 -19.33 -23.53
CA SER A 9 20.04 -19.77 -22.14
C SER A 9 20.15 -18.60 -21.16
N ILE A 10 21.18 -17.76 -21.29
CA ILE A 10 21.38 -16.58 -20.43
C ILE A 10 20.22 -15.58 -20.56
N ILE A 11 19.76 -15.31 -21.79
CA ILE A 11 18.61 -14.42 -22.03
C ILE A 11 17.36 -14.98 -21.36
N SER A 12 17.10 -16.29 -21.51
CA SER A 12 15.93 -16.95 -20.94
C SER A 12 15.93 -16.87 -19.40
N ILE A 13 17.08 -17.13 -18.77
CA ILE A 13 17.25 -17.01 -17.32
C ILE A 13 17.03 -15.56 -16.86
N SER A 14 17.51 -14.59 -17.62
CA SER A 14 17.37 -13.16 -17.30
C SER A 14 15.92 -12.70 -17.33
N ILE A 15 15.13 -13.17 -18.32
CA ILE A 15 13.70 -12.87 -18.42
C ILE A 15 12.92 -13.47 -17.23
N VAL A 16 13.23 -14.72 -16.86
CA VAL A 16 12.59 -15.39 -15.71
C VAL A 16 12.93 -14.66 -14.41
N ALA A 17 14.19 -14.31 -14.20
CA ALA A 17 14.63 -13.57 -13.01
C ALA A 17 13.95 -12.20 -12.90
N PHE A 18 13.86 -11.46 -14.01
CA PHE A 18 13.18 -10.18 -14.06
C PHE A 18 11.69 -10.30 -13.74
N SER A 19 11.01 -11.27 -14.35
CA SER A 19 9.59 -11.54 -14.13
C SER A 19 9.30 -11.90 -12.67
N PHE A 20 10.15 -12.74 -12.07
CA PHE A 20 10.04 -13.11 -10.67
C PHE A 20 10.25 -11.92 -9.72
N ALA A 21 11.28 -11.10 -9.98
CA ALA A 21 11.53 -9.88 -9.21
C ALA A 21 10.34 -8.89 -9.29
N TRP A 22 9.73 -8.76 -10.48
CA TRP A 22 8.54 -7.94 -10.68
C TRP A 22 7.34 -8.45 -9.88
N GLN A 23 7.05 -9.75 -9.97
CA GLN A 23 5.97 -10.39 -9.20
C GLN A 23 6.18 -10.25 -7.68
N TRP A 24 7.42 -10.42 -7.21
CA TRP A 24 7.76 -10.24 -5.79
C TRP A 24 7.50 -8.80 -5.33
N LYS A 25 7.88 -7.81 -6.15
CA LYS A 25 7.63 -6.38 -5.87
C LYS A 25 6.15 -6.04 -5.82
N ILE A 26 5.34 -6.62 -6.72
CA ILE A 26 3.87 -6.47 -6.70
C ILE A 26 3.31 -7.06 -5.41
N LYS A 27 3.65 -8.31 -5.09
CA LYS A 27 3.15 -9.00 -3.88
C LYS A 27 3.45 -8.23 -2.60
N ASN A 28 4.64 -7.63 -2.49
CA ASN A 28 5.00 -6.79 -1.35
C ASN A 28 4.21 -5.48 -1.27
N THR A 29 3.79 -4.93 -2.41
CA THR A 29 3.00 -3.70 -2.47
C THR A 29 1.54 -3.99 -2.14
N GLU A 30 0.97 -5.07 -2.66
CA GLU A 30 -0.36 -5.56 -2.29
C GLU A 30 -0.44 -5.90 -0.80
N LYS A 31 0.57 -6.56 -0.23
CA LYS A 31 0.64 -6.82 1.22
C LYS A 31 0.64 -5.52 2.03
N LEU A 32 1.27 -4.46 1.52
CA LEU A 32 1.28 -3.15 2.19
C LEU A 32 -0.06 -2.43 2.04
N LYS A 33 -0.70 -2.48 0.86
CA LYS A 33 -2.07 -1.99 0.65
C LYS A 33 -3.05 -2.66 1.63
N TYR A 34 -3.00 -3.98 1.73
CA TYR A 34 -3.86 -4.75 2.63
C TYR A 34 -3.63 -4.37 4.10
N SER A 35 -2.38 -4.16 4.50
CA SER A 35 -2.05 -3.72 5.87
C SER A 35 -2.62 -2.33 6.19
N ILE A 36 -2.55 -1.39 5.24
CA ILE A 36 -3.14 -0.04 5.40
C ILE A 36 -4.66 -0.15 5.49
N PHE A 37 -5.27 -0.93 4.59
CA PHE A 37 -6.72 -1.14 4.56
C PHE A 37 -7.23 -1.79 5.86
N SER A 38 -6.56 -2.86 6.33
CA SER A 38 -6.90 -3.54 7.59
C SER A 38 -6.85 -2.57 8.78
N TYR A 39 -5.79 -1.77 8.87
CA TYR A 39 -5.67 -0.78 9.94
C TYR A 39 -6.81 0.24 9.93
N ILE A 40 -7.19 0.77 8.75
CA ILE A 40 -8.32 1.70 8.63
C ILE A 40 -9.65 1.02 9.00
N PHE A 41 -9.82 -0.25 8.64
CA PHE A 41 -11.04 -1.01 8.94
C PHE A 41 -11.18 -1.37 10.42
N GLU A 42 -10.07 -1.57 11.15
CA GLU A 42 -10.07 -1.83 12.60
C GLU A 42 -10.75 -0.71 13.40
N PHE A 43 -10.64 0.55 12.97
CA PHE A 43 -11.34 1.69 13.59
C PHE A 43 -12.85 1.69 13.31
N TYR A 44 -13.33 0.88 12.35
CA TYR A 44 -14.73 0.77 11.98
C TYR A 44 -15.38 -0.53 12.47
N ALA A 45 -14.61 -1.41 13.14
CA ALA A 45 -15.17 -2.58 13.80
C ALA A 45 -16.24 -2.15 14.82
N PRO A 46 -17.34 -2.93 15.00
CA PRO A 46 -18.56 -2.51 15.73
C PRO A 46 -18.36 -2.16 17.22
N CYS A 47 -17.13 -2.19 17.72
CA CYS A 47 -16.76 -1.91 19.10
C CYS A 47 -16.06 -0.56 19.30
N TYR A 48 -15.59 0.11 18.24
CA TYR A 48 -14.86 1.37 18.35
C TYR A 48 -15.73 2.54 17.88
N MET A 49 -15.88 3.54 18.75
CA MET A 49 -16.64 4.75 18.48
C MET A 49 -16.16 5.41 17.16
N ILE A 50 -17.12 5.65 16.25
CA ILE A 50 -16.98 6.30 14.94
C ILE A 50 -16.27 7.67 15.03
N ASP A 51 -16.16 8.22 16.24
CA ASP A 51 -15.68 9.57 16.53
C ASP A 51 -14.18 9.81 16.30
N LYS A 52 -13.37 8.75 16.07
CA LYS A 52 -11.91 8.90 15.83
C LYS A 52 -11.44 8.10 14.62
N LEU A 53 -11.62 8.67 13.43
CA LEU A 53 -11.04 8.14 12.19
C LEU A 53 -9.50 8.31 12.20
N PRO A 54 -8.74 7.33 11.69
CA PRO A 54 -7.28 7.41 11.64
C PRO A 54 -6.83 8.51 10.65
N THR A 55 -5.89 9.34 11.08
CA THR A 55 -5.25 10.33 10.20
C THR A 55 -4.14 9.67 9.37
N THR A 56 -3.73 10.32 8.28
CA THR A 56 -2.54 9.91 7.52
C THR A 56 -1.31 9.75 8.41
N ALA A 57 -1.10 10.65 9.38
CA ALA A 57 0.00 10.54 10.33
C ALA A 57 -0.10 9.26 11.17
N ASP A 58 -1.30 8.90 11.64
CA ASP A 58 -1.53 7.69 12.43
C ASP A 58 -1.26 6.43 11.60
N VAL A 59 -1.74 6.40 10.34
CA VAL A 59 -1.46 5.29 9.42
C VAL A 59 0.05 5.14 9.18
N ILE A 60 0.75 6.25 8.92
CA ILE A 60 2.21 6.23 8.72
C ILE A 60 2.90 5.71 9.97
N ASN A 61 2.57 6.23 11.15
CA ASN A 61 3.17 5.81 12.41
C ASN A 61 2.93 4.33 12.70
N HIS A 62 1.72 3.83 12.45
CA HIS A 62 1.40 2.42 12.61
C HIS A 62 2.25 1.55 11.68
N ILE A 63 2.33 1.89 10.39
CA ILE A 63 3.10 1.10 9.41
C ILE A 63 4.61 1.17 9.69
N LEU A 64 5.12 2.32 10.12
CA LEU A 64 6.53 2.52 10.48
C LEU A 64 6.92 1.80 11.78
N LYS A 65 5.98 1.61 12.73
CA LYS A 65 6.22 0.82 13.93
C LYS A 65 6.65 -0.61 13.59
N PHE A 66 6.17 -1.14 12.46
CA PHE A 66 6.45 -2.51 12.00
C PHE A 66 7.41 -2.58 10.80
N LYS A 67 7.78 -1.45 10.17
CA LYS A 67 8.63 -1.42 8.95
C LYS A 67 9.58 -0.23 8.92
N SER A 68 10.67 -0.38 8.16
CA SER A 68 11.68 0.66 7.94
C SER A 68 11.12 2.00 7.41
N HIS A 69 11.70 3.12 7.89
CA HIS A 69 11.40 4.52 7.54
C HIS A 69 11.38 4.86 6.03
N LYS A 70 11.98 4.03 5.17
CA LYS A 70 11.94 4.19 3.71
C LYS A 70 10.52 4.11 3.10
N ASN A 71 9.50 3.78 3.90
CA ASN A 71 8.13 3.55 3.43
C ASN A 71 7.17 4.76 3.54
N ILE A 72 7.59 5.92 4.08
CA ILE A 72 6.66 7.05 4.31
C ILE A 72 5.98 7.51 3.00
N MET A 73 6.76 7.87 1.98
CA MET A 73 6.20 8.30 0.69
C MET A 73 5.36 7.19 0.05
N LYS A 74 5.82 5.94 0.16
CA LYS A 74 5.08 4.79 -0.36
C LYS A 74 3.71 4.66 0.30
N VAL A 75 3.60 4.83 1.61
CA VAL A 75 2.30 4.82 2.34
C VAL A 75 1.41 5.96 1.87
N LYS A 76 1.94 7.18 1.71
CA LYS A 76 1.17 8.33 1.19
C LYS A 76 0.59 8.03 -0.21
N TYR A 77 1.41 7.49 -1.13
CA TYR A 77 0.94 7.10 -2.47
C TYR A 77 -0.13 6.00 -2.41
N LEU A 78 0.05 4.98 -1.58
CA LEU A 78 -0.91 3.88 -1.46
C LEU A 78 -2.24 4.34 -0.85
N LEU A 79 -2.25 5.33 0.05
CA LEU A 79 -3.48 5.92 0.55
C LEU A 79 -4.26 6.65 -0.56
N ILE A 80 -3.57 7.42 -1.39
CA ILE A 80 -4.17 8.08 -2.56
C ILE A 80 -4.72 7.05 -3.55
N GLU A 81 -3.95 5.99 -3.82
CA GLU A 81 -4.35 4.91 -4.72
C GLU A 81 -5.59 4.17 -4.19
N LEU A 82 -5.63 3.80 -2.90
CA LEU A 82 -6.79 3.16 -2.26
C LEU A 82 -8.03 4.06 -2.27
N ASN A 83 -7.84 5.39 -2.19
CA ASN A 83 -8.92 6.36 -2.31
C ASN A 83 -9.47 6.44 -3.75
N HIS A 84 -8.57 6.44 -4.74
CA HIS A 84 -8.95 6.40 -6.15
C HIS A 84 -9.65 5.08 -6.53
N GLU A 85 -9.21 3.96 -5.95
CA GLU A 85 -9.86 2.64 -6.06
C GLU A 85 -11.19 2.55 -5.30
N LYS A 86 -11.64 3.61 -4.62
CA LYS A 86 -12.85 3.64 -3.76
C LYS A 86 -12.87 2.54 -2.71
N LYS A 87 -11.72 2.14 -2.18
CA LYS A 87 -11.61 1.19 -1.04
C LYS A 87 -11.61 1.92 0.30
N ILE A 88 -11.00 3.10 0.34
CA ILE A 88 -11.09 4.04 1.45
C ILE A 88 -11.56 5.39 0.92
N LEU A 89 -12.02 6.26 1.81
CA LEU A 89 -12.47 7.61 1.47
C LEU A 89 -11.76 8.59 2.40
N ALA A 90 -11.21 9.65 1.81
CA ALA A 90 -10.79 10.81 2.58
C ALA A 90 -12.04 11.49 3.18
N THR A 91 -11.95 11.81 4.47
CA THR A 91 -12.96 12.54 5.25
C THR A 91 -12.30 13.78 5.81
N THR A 92 -12.92 14.95 5.62
CA THR A 92 -12.48 16.34 5.94
C THR A 92 -11.75 17.12 4.84
N ASP A 93 -11.94 18.46 4.91
CA ASP A 93 -11.69 19.51 3.93
C ASP A 93 -10.28 19.52 3.30
N MET A 94 -10.27 19.75 1.98
CA MET A 94 -9.06 19.80 1.13
C MET A 94 -8.06 20.93 1.46
N ASP A 95 -8.30 21.69 2.53
CA ASP A 95 -7.50 22.86 2.93
C ASP A 95 -6.43 22.58 4.01
N ARG A 96 -6.33 21.34 4.50
CA ARG A 96 -5.33 20.96 5.53
C ARG A 96 -4.26 20.03 4.96
N SER A 97 -3.03 20.17 5.48
CA SER A 97 -1.87 19.29 5.21
C SER A 97 -2.27 17.82 5.10
N PHE A 98 -1.74 17.10 4.09
CA PHE A 98 -2.03 15.69 3.80
C PHE A 98 -1.91 14.78 5.03
N GLU A 99 -1.06 15.14 6.00
CA GLU A 99 -0.84 14.39 7.23
C GLU A 99 -2.05 14.37 8.18
N ARG A 100 -2.95 15.34 8.06
CA ARG A 100 -4.16 15.48 8.89
C ARG A 100 -5.42 14.93 8.23
N ILE A 101 -5.34 14.42 7.01
CA ILE A 101 -6.49 13.82 6.33
C ILE A 101 -6.91 12.56 7.10
N CYS A 102 -8.19 12.50 7.47
CA CYS A 102 -8.80 11.33 8.09
C CYS A 102 -9.26 10.35 7.02
N TRP A 103 -9.06 9.06 7.24
CA TRP A 103 -9.46 8.00 6.31
C TRP A 103 -10.56 7.14 6.91
N ARG A 104 -11.60 6.86 6.13
CA ARG A 104 -12.63 5.87 6.46
C ARG A 104 -12.68 4.78 5.41
N PRO A 105 -13.14 3.56 5.74
CA PRO A 105 -13.44 2.57 4.71
C PRO A 105 -14.56 3.07 3.78
N SER A 106 -14.46 2.73 2.51
CA SER A 106 -15.54 2.91 1.56
C SER A 106 -16.52 1.75 1.72
N ILE A 107 -17.59 1.99 2.46
CA ILE A 107 -18.69 1.04 2.58
C ILE A 107 -19.65 1.39 1.46
N ILE A 108 -19.50 0.69 0.33
CA ILE A 108 -20.52 0.70 -0.72
C ILE A 108 -21.66 -0.15 -0.18
N LEU A 109 -22.71 0.51 0.29
CA LEU A 109 -24.04 -0.08 0.50
C LEU A 109 -24.76 -0.18 -0.86
#